data_AF-A0A4R0RU53-F1
#
_entry.id   AF-A0A4R0RU53-F1
#
_cell.length_a   1.000
_cell.length_b   1.000
_cell.length_c   1.000
_cell.angle_alpha   90.00
_cell.angle_beta   90.00
_cell.angle_gamma   90.00
#
_symmetry.space_group_name_H-M   'P 1'
#
loop_
_entity.id
_entity.type
_entity.pdbx_description
1 polymer ?
#
loop_
_entity_poly.entity_id
_entity_poly.type
_entity_poly.pdbx_seq_one_letter_code
_entity_poly.pdbx_strand_id
1 'polypeptide(L)'
;MIHIRPDGQGAVEVEAKVGILKDKHTGQRLQLPVLVETILTPNSIDSRFESNMTLAQHKHFNSILNNLKTFSAQPGHTSAPLEYTHLHLVDTFYQPDSTRDKDKVRVTRDEKSGTVLECMQKVRLGNLDVYSPKRAADWRISVNMEIPVPPPIGTATLTRKKDRMSYAHEEFTIDLTQVTSSTSPTSKSEVLHELELEVARPDYLLSTASKRGDPNVSETERNAFDELIRAFVNNARILVRNAGEGWQ
;
A
#
# COMPACT_ATOMS: atom_id res chain seq x y z
N MET A 1 -1.16 17.07 6.61
CA MET A 1 -0.10 17.99 6.17
C MET A 1 0.97 17.14 5.54
N ILE A 2 1.42 17.44 4.32
CA ILE A 2 2.52 16.69 3.67
C ILE A 2 3.82 17.12 4.35
N HIS A 3 4.57 16.17 4.90
CA HIS A 3 5.87 16.42 5.48
C HIS A 3 6.89 16.72 4.37
N ILE A 4 7.83 17.61 4.65
CA ILE A 4 8.93 17.93 3.75
C ILE A 4 9.75 16.66 3.52
N ARG A 5 10.06 16.36 2.26
CA ARG A 5 10.90 15.22 1.86
C ARG A 5 12.26 15.33 2.59
N PRO A 6 12.69 14.30 3.34
CA PRO A 6 14.04 14.25 3.88
C PRO A 6 15.10 14.30 2.77
N ASP A 7 16.23 14.96 3.03
CA ASP A 7 17.39 14.93 2.13
C ASP A 7 18.00 13.51 2.09
N GLY A 8 18.06 12.87 0.91
CA GLY A 8 18.68 11.54 0.76
C GLY A 8 18.26 10.72 -0.46
N GLN A 9 18.99 9.62 -0.71
CA GLN A 9 18.78 8.64 -1.80
C GLN A 9 17.63 7.66 -1.49
N GLY A 10 16.46 8.16 -1.10
CA GLY A 10 15.27 7.33 -0.87
C GLY A 10 14.35 7.28 -2.09
N ALA A 11 13.69 6.13 -2.28
CA ALA A 11 12.63 5.97 -3.27
C ALA A 11 11.29 6.46 -2.69
N VAL A 12 10.45 7.05 -3.53
CA VAL A 12 9.09 7.45 -3.14
C VAL A 12 8.15 6.28 -3.40
N GLU A 13 7.46 5.82 -2.37
CA GLU A 13 6.41 4.82 -2.49
C GLU A 13 5.05 5.54 -2.46
N VAL A 14 4.21 5.24 -3.46
CA VAL A 14 2.80 5.67 -3.50
C VAL A 14 1.92 4.44 -3.57
N GLU A 15 1.10 4.27 -2.54
CA GLU A 15 0.25 3.11 -2.35
C GLU A 15 -1.18 3.52 -2.00
N ALA A 16 -2.16 2.74 -2.45
CA ALA A 16 -3.55 2.81 -2.06
C ALA A 16 -3.89 1.53 -1.29
N LYS A 17 -4.27 1.68 -0.02
CA LYS A 17 -4.70 0.57 0.83
C LYS A 17 -6.22 0.52 0.88
N VAL A 18 -6.79 -0.68 0.77
CA VAL A 18 -8.24 -0.92 0.95
C VAL A 18 -8.51 -1.24 2.42
N GLY A 19 -9.53 -0.61 3.01
CA GLY A 19 -9.78 -0.67 4.44
C GLY A 19 -11.07 0.02 4.86
N ILE A 20 -11.16 0.38 6.14
CA ILE A 20 -12.33 1.11 6.68
C ILE A 20 -11.88 2.35 7.43
N LEU A 21 -12.56 3.46 7.19
CA LEU A 21 -12.44 4.66 8.00
C LEU A 21 -13.39 4.54 9.19
N LYS A 22 -12.85 4.47 10.40
CA LYS A 22 -13.61 4.37 11.64
C LYS A 22 -13.53 5.65 12.45
N ASP A 23 -14.66 6.05 12.99
CA ASP A 23 -14.72 7.09 14.02
C ASP A 23 -13.97 6.59 15.27
N LYS A 24 -13.06 7.42 15.83
CA LYS A 24 -12.24 6.98 16.97
C LYS A 24 -13.04 6.83 18.26
N HIS A 25 -14.12 7.57 18.44
CA HIS A 25 -14.95 7.52 19.64
C HIS A 25 -15.87 6.30 19.64
N THR A 26 -16.53 6.02 18.52
CA THR A 26 -17.50 4.91 18.43
C THR A 26 -16.87 3.60 17.98
N GLY A 27 -15.72 3.66 17.30
CA GLY A 27 -15.10 2.50 16.66
C GLY A 27 -15.91 1.94 15.48
N GLN A 28 -16.97 2.62 15.05
CA GLN A 28 -17.78 2.23 13.90
C GLN A 28 -17.26 2.91 12.64
N ARG A 29 -17.56 2.32 11.48
CA ARG A 29 -17.31 2.95 10.18
C ARG A 29 -17.97 4.33 10.13
N LEU A 30 -17.26 5.31 9.57
CA LEU A 30 -17.73 6.67 9.42
C LEU A 30 -19.07 6.73 8.68
N GLN A 31 -19.95 7.59 9.17
CA GLN A 31 -21.18 7.98 8.47
C GLN A 31 -21.19 9.49 8.28
N LEU A 32 -20.95 9.92 7.04
CA LEU A 32 -20.89 11.33 6.68
C LEU A 32 -22.08 11.67 5.76
N PRO A 33 -22.62 12.91 5.81
CA PRO A 33 -23.76 13.33 5.01
C PRO A 33 -23.37 13.62 3.54
N VAL A 34 -22.72 12.66 2.87
CA VAL A 34 -22.28 12.73 1.48
C VAL A 34 -22.70 11.48 0.70
N LEU A 35 -23.02 11.65 -0.58
CA LEU A 35 -23.55 10.56 -1.43
C LEU A 35 -22.51 9.95 -2.37
N VAL A 36 -21.30 10.49 -2.40
CA VAL A 36 -20.26 10.17 -3.39
C VAL A 36 -18.92 9.95 -2.70
N GLU A 37 -18.03 9.26 -3.41
CA GLU A 37 -16.63 9.14 -3.02
C GLU A 37 -16.05 10.53 -2.72
N THR A 38 -15.51 10.71 -1.52
CA THR A 38 -15.10 12.01 -1.01
C THR A 38 -13.74 11.91 -0.34
N ILE A 39 -12.80 12.75 -0.78
CA ILE A 39 -11.52 12.93 -0.08
C ILE A 39 -11.79 13.72 1.20
N LEU A 40 -11.41 13.16 2.35
CA LEU A 40 -11.55 13.83 3.62
C LEU A 40 -10.45 14.86 3.80
N THR A 41 -10.80 16.03 4.33
CA THR A 41 -9.80 17.04 4.68
C THR A 41 -8.94 16.47 5.82
N PRO A 42 -7.59 16.45 5.68
CA PRO A 42 -6.74 15.89 6.71
C PRO A 42 -7.00 16.51 8.09
N ASN A 43 -7.11 15.68 9.13
CA ASN A 43 -7.35 16.09 10.52
C ASN A 43 -8.69 16.82 10.79
N SER A 44 -9.62 16.85 9.83
CA SER A 44 -10.93 17.49 10.02
C SER A 44 -11.93 16.62 10.80
N ILE A 45 -11.76 15.31 10.76
CA ILE A 45 -12.60 14.31 11.43
C ILE A 45 -11.69 13.44 12.29
N ASP A 46 -12.09 13.16 13.53
CA ASP A 46 -11.33 12.26 14.40
C ASP A 46 -11.58 10.79 14.02
N SER A 47 -10.95 10.38 12.92
CA SER A 47 -11.04 9.03 12.39
C SER A 47 -9.69 8.31 12.39
N ARG A 48 -9.75 6.98 12.35
CA ARG A 48 -8.62 6.11 12.06
C ARG A 48 -8.94 5.25 10.85
N PHE A 49 -7.93 4.93 10.06
CA PHE A 49 -8.06 3.98 8.97
C PHE A 49 -7.56 2.61 9.43
N GLU A 50 -8.38 1.59 9.27
CA GLU A 50 -8.01 0.20 9.52
C GLU A 50 -7.76 -0.49 8.17
N SER A 51 -6.47 -0.74 7.88
CA SER A 51 -6.03 -1.53 6.74
C SER A 51 -6.12 -3.01 7.10
N ASN A 52 -7.33 -3.55 7.08
CA ASN A 52 -7.57 -4.96 7.38
C ASN A 52 -8.86 -5.43 6.70
N MET A 53 -8.94 -6.72 6.43
CA MET A 53 -10.14 -7.40 5.96
C MET A 53 -10.29 -8.76 6.61
N THR A 54 -11.47 -9.36 6.48
CA THR A 54 -11.68 -10.73 6.94
C THR A 54 -10.95 -11.74 6.03
N LEU A 55 -10.64 -12.93 6.55
CA LEU A 55 -10.10 -14.02 5.74
C LEU A 55 -10.98 -14.36 4.51
N ALA A 56 -12.30 -14.23 4.65
CA ALA A 56 -13.24 -14.47 3.55
C ALA A 56 -13.09 -13.41 2.43
N GLN A 57 -12.96 -12.13 2.79
CA GLN A 57 -12.69 -11.05 1.84
C GLN A 57 -11.33 -11.19 1.17
N HIS A 58 -10.31 -11.59 1.94
CA HIS A 58 -8.98 -11.89 1.40
C HIS A 58 -9.04 -13.03 0.37
N LYS A 59 -9.72 -14.13 0.70
CA LYS A 59 -9.93 -15.26 -0.23
C LYS A 59 -10.70 -14.81 -1.49
N HIS A 60 -11.72 -13.97 -1.33
CA HIS A 60 -12.50 -13.41 -2.44
C HIS A 60 -11.61 -12.63 -3.42
N PHE A 61 -10.78 -11.70 -2.93
CA PHE A 61 -9.84 -10.98 -3.79
C PHE A 61 -8.80 -11.90 -4.44
N ASN A 62 -8.27 -12.88 -3.70
CA ASN A 62 -7.35 -13.87 -4.26
C ASN A 62 -7.98 -14.61 -5.44
N SER A 63 -9.25 -15.03 -5.32
CA SER A 63 -9.97 -15.68 -6.42
C SER A 63 -10.15 -14.75 -7.62
N ILE A 64 -10.53 -13.49 -7.42
CA ILE A 64 -10.68 -12.51 -8.52
C ILE A 64 -9.35 -12.30 -9.25
N LEU A 65 -8.26 -12.03 -8.52
CA LEU A 65 -6.97 -11.71 -9.12
C LEU A 65 -6.36 -12.91 -9.85
N ASN A 66 -6.49 -14.13 -9.31
CA ASN A 66 -6.07 -15.35 -10.00
C ASN A 66 -6.88 -15.63 -11.28
N ASN A 67 -8.18 -15.34 -11.28
CA ASN A 67 -9.00 -15.45 -12.48
C ASN A 67 -8.59 -14.42 -13.53
N LEU A 68 -8.33 -13.17 -13.13
CA LEU A 68 -7.81 -12.12 -14.03
C LEU A 68 -6.45 -12.47 -14.62
N LYS A 69 -5.54 -13.03 -13.81
CA LYS A 69 -4.24 -13.54 -14.28
C LYS A 69 -4.40 -14.65 -15.32
N THR A 70 -5.32 -15.57 -15.09
CA THR A 70 -5.56 -16.68 -16.03
C THR A 70 -6.21 -16.19 -17.33
N PHE A 71 -7.11 -15.23 -17.24
CA PHE A 71 -7.81 -14.66 -18.38
C PHE A 71 -6.91 -13.78 -19.25
N SER A 72 -6.11 -12.90 -18.63
CA SER A 72 -5.18 -12.00 -19.35
C SER A 72 -4.03 -12.74 -20.04
N ALA A 73 -3.72 -13.97 -19.63
CA ALA A 73 -2.72 -14.83 -20.28
C ALA A 73 -3.27 -15.64 -21.48
N GLN A 74 -4.56 -15.55 -21.80
CA GLN A 74 -5.14 -16.32 -22.90
C GLN A 74 -4.68 -15.81 -24.28
N PRO A 75 -4.45 -16.71 -25.26
CA PRO A 75 -4.11 -16.31 -26.62
C PRO A 75 -5.20 -15.39 -27.22
N GLY A 76 -4.77 -14.27 -27.80
CA GLY A 76 -5.68 -13.29 -28.42
C GLY A 76 -6.27 -12.26 -27.46
N HIS A 77 -5.90 -12.28 -26.17
CA HIS A 77 -6.22 -11.17 -25.27
C HIS A 77 -5.45 -9.91 -25.70
N THR A 78 -6.12 -8.76 -25.74
CA THR A 78 -5.59 -7.50 -26.32
C THR A 78 -4.78 -6.65 -25.34
N SER A 79 -4.72 -7.03 -24.07
CA SER A 79 -4.06 -6.28 -23.00
C SER A 79 -2.80 -6.99 -22.55
N ALA A 80 -1.92 -6.27 -21.84
CA ALA A 80 -0.78 -6.90 -21.18
C ALA A 80 -1.25 -7.99 -20.20
N PRO A 81 -0.53 -9.12 -20.10
CA PRO A 81 -0.85 -10.16 -19.14
C PRO A 81 -0.54 -9.67 -17.71
N LEU A 82 -1.32 -10.13 -16.73
CA LEU A 82 -0.95 -9.96 -15.33
C LEU A 82 0.19 -10.94 -14.97
N GLU A 83 1.26 -10.40 -14.40
CA GLU A 83 2.31 -11.19 -13.80
C GLU A 83 1.94 -11.56 -12.36
N TYR A 84 2.48 -12.67 -11.85
CA TYR A 84 2.18 -13.17 -10.51
C TYR A 84 3.44 -13.67 -9.82
N THR A 85 3.64 -13.25 -8.58
CA THR A 85 4.69 -13.75 -7.69
C THR A 85 4.12 -14.01 -6.30
N HIS A 86 4.55 -15.10 -5.67
CA HIS A 86 4.18 -15.45 -4.30
C HIS A 86 5.41 -15.38 -3.40
N LEU A 87 5.38 -14.48 -2.41
CA LEU A 87 6.51 -14.17 -1.54
C LEU A 87 6.19 -14.55 -0.09
N HIS A 88 7.13 -15.26 0.54
CA HIS A 88 7.11 -15.54 1.97
C HIS A 88 8.25 -14.76 2.63
N LEU A 89 7.89 -13.70 3.36
CA LEU A 89 8.84 -12.72 3.87
C LEU A 89 8.78 -12.63 5.40
N VAL A 90 9.92 -12.27 6.00
CA VAL A 90 10.01 -11.94 7.43
C VAL A 90 10.55 -10.53 7.57
N ASP A 91 9.73 -9.64 8.10
CA ASP A 91 10.14 -8.30 8.49
C ASP A 91 10.55 -8.30 9.96
N THR A 92 11.71 -7.73 10.26
CA THR A 92 12.17 -7.48 11.63
C THR A 92 12.43 -5.98 11.82
N PHE A 93 11.95 -5.43 12.95
CA PHE A 93 12.02 -4.00 13.22
C PHE A 93 12.96 -3.69 14.39
N TYR A 94 13.87 -2.75 14.18
CA TYR A 94 14.89 -2.33 15.14
C TYR A 94 14.63 -0.88 15.55
N GLN A 95 14.80 -0.59 16.84
CA GLN A 95 14.79 0.80 17.30
C GLN A 95 16.17 1.42 17.04
N PRO A 96 16.24 2.67 16.56
CA PRO A 96 17.52 3.38 16.47
C PRO A 96 18.14 3.56 17.86
N ASP A 97 19.46 3.46 17.97
CA ASP A 97 20.20 3.76 19.21
C ASP A 97 20.10 5.25 19.61
N SER A 98 19.71 6.13 18.67
CA SER A 98 19.58 7.56 18.91
C SER A 98 18.12 7.97 19.13
N THR A 99 17.87 8.71 20.21
CA THR A 99 16.54 9.20 20.62
C THR A 99 15.94 10.27 19.69
N ARG A 100 16.65 10.67 18.62
CA ARG A 100 16.21 11.69 17.66
C ARG A 100 15.40 11.12 16.49
N ASP A 101 15.70 9.91 16.05
CA ASP A 101 14.96 9.25 14.98
C ASP A 101 13.87 8.36 15.58
N LYS A 102 12.61 8.73 15.34
CA LYS A 102 11.44 7.95 15.79
C LYS A 102 11.15 6.75 14.89
N ASP A 103 11.70 6.73 13.68
CA ASP A 103 11.34 5.74 12.68
C ASP A 103 12.20 4.49 12.85
N LYS A 104 11.53 3.34 12.85
CA LYS A 104 12.17 2.04 13.03
C LYS A 104 12.87 1.62 11.74
N VAL A 105 14.04 0.99 11.87
CA VAL A 105 14.69 0.32 10.75
C VAL A 105 14.00 -1.02 10.53
N ARG A 106 13.57 -1.29 9.28
CA ARG A 106 12.98 -2.55 8.86
C ARG A 106 14.00 -3.35 8.06
N VAL A 107 14.20 -4.61 8.45
CA VAL A 107 14.97 -5.58 7.69
C VAL A 107 14.02 -6.66 7.18
N THR A 108 13.92 -6.80 5.86
CA THR A 108 13.08 -7.79 5.17
C THR A 108 13.97 -8.95 4.71
N ARG A 109 13.56 -10.18 5.05
CA ARG A 109 14.24 -11.41 4.66
C ARG A 109 13.31 -12.36 3.92
N ASP A 110 13.85 -13.14 3.00
CA ASP A 110 13.16 -14.32 2.48
C ASP A 110 13.02 -15.36 3.61
N GLU A 111 11.80 -15.85 3.86
CA GLU A 111 11.51 -16.75 5.00
C GLU A 111 12.27 -18.08 4.91
N LYS A 112 12.45 -18.59 3.68
CA LYS A 112 13.03 -19.91 3.47
C LYS A 112 14.56 -19.91 3.57
N SER A 113 15.21 -18.95 2.92
CA SER A 113 16.67 -18.85 2.85
C SER A 113 17.29 -17.99 3.96
N GLY A 114 16.51 -17.10 4.58
CA GLY A 114 17.01 -16.12 5.55
C GLY A 114 17.82 -14.96 4.94
N THR A 115 17.94 -14.94 3.60
CA THR A 115 18.65 -13.91 2.84
C THR A 115 18.03 -12.54 3.09
N VAL A 116 18.85 -11.53 3.37
CA VAL A 116 18.38 -10.13 3.46
C VAL A 116 18.05 -9.64 2.07
N LEU A 117 16.79 -9.27 1.86
CA LEU A 117 16.33 -8.68 0.60
C LEU A 117 16.41 -7.16 0.66
N GLU A 118 16.10 -6.58 1.81
CA GLU A 118 15.99 -5.14 1.97
C GLU A 118 16.28 -4.71 3.42
N CYS A 119 16.92 -3.55 3.56
CA CYS A 119 17.11 -2.87 4.84
C CYS A 119 16.86 -1.38 4.64
N MET A 120 15.81 -0.86 5.29
CA MET A 120 15.34 0.50 5.04
C MET A 120 14.76 1.18 6.29
N GLN A 121 14.68 2.50 6.23
CA GLN A 121 13.86 3.35 7.09
C GLN A 121 12.71 3.92 6.25
N LYS A 122 11.47 3.71 6.71
CA LYS A 122 10.27 4.20 6.03
C LYS A 122 9.76 5.47 6.72
N VAL A 123 9.78 6.58 6.00
CA VAL A 123 9.33 7.90 6.48
C VAL A 123 8.01 8.25 5.82
N ARG A 124 6.96 8.51 6.61
CA ARG A 124 5.67 8.89 6.05
C ARG A 124 5.69 10.35 5.59
N LEU A 125 5.45 10.59 4.30
CA LEU A 125 5.31 11.94 3.75
C LEU A 125 3.89 12.45 3.90
N GLY A 126 2.89 11.59 3.73
CA GLY A 126 1.50 11.98 3.93
C GLY A 126 0.50 10.87 3.61
N ASN A 127 -0.78 11.19 3.80
CA ASN A 127 -1.87 10.35 3.36
C ASN A 127 -3.12 11.17 3.03
N LEU A 128 -3.98 10.58 2.20
CA LEU A 128 -5.32 11.06 1.90
C LEU A 128 -6.31 9.93 2.14
N ASP A 129 -7.35 10.23 2.91
CA ASP A 129 -8.40 9.27 3.24
C ASP A 129 -9.58 9.52 2.31
N VAL A 130 -10.05 8.45 1.68
CA VAL A 130 -11.14 8.52 0.70
C VAL A 130 -12.32 7.73 1.22
N TYR A 131 -13.35 8.45 1.65
CA TYR A 131 -14.59 7.89 2.13
C TYR A 131 -15.50 7.49 0.97
N SER A 132 -16.03 6.26 1.00
CA SER A 132 -16.81 5.68 -0.08
C SER A 132 -18.20 5.21 0.42
N PRO A 133 -19.18 6.12 0.55
CA PRO A 133 -20.47 5.84 1.22
C PRO A 133 -21.32 4.76 0.52
N LYS A 134 -21.11 4.54 -0.78
CA LYS A 134 -21.85 3.56 -1.59
C LYS A 134 -21.07 2.25 -1.82
N ARG A 135 -19.99 2.04 -1.07
CA ARG A 135 -19.10 0.88 -1.18
C ARG A 135 -18.93 0.25 0.19
N ALA A 136 -18.60 -1.04 0.21
CA ALA A 136 -18.34 -1.76 1.46
C ALA A 136 -17.01 -1.32 2.10
N ALA A 137 -16.00 -1.04 1.28
CA ALA A 137 -14.71 -0.55 1.74
C ALA A 137 -14.53 0.95 1.47
N ASP A 138 -13.68 1.58 2.29
CA ASP A 138 -13.03 2.85 2.04
C ASP A 138 -11.59 2.59 1.56
N TRP A 139 -10.84 3.64 1.25
CA TRP A 139 -9.44 3.49 0.89
C TRP A 139 -8.59 4.68 1.32
N ARG A 140 -7.29 4.44 1.47
CA ARG A 140 -6.30 5.45 1.86
C ARG A 140 -5.16 5.45 0.89
N ILE A 141 -4.84 6.62 0.35
CA ILE A 141 -3.60 6.86 -0.38
C ILE A 141 -2.53 7.18 0.67
N SER A 142 -1.41 6.48 0.64
CA SER A 142 -0.24 6.80 1.46
C SER A 142 0.94 7.09 0.56
N VAL A 143 1.70 8.12 0.94
CA VAL A 143 2.96 8.47 0.28
C VAL A 143 4.05 8.38 1.34
N ASN A 144 5.04 7.55 1.07
CA ASN A 144 6.17 7.31 1.96
C ASN A 144 7.49 7.52 1.20
N MET A 145 8.55 7.77 1.94
CA MET A 145 9.91 7.70 1.44
C MET A 145 10.60 6.50 2.08
N GLU A 146 11.14 5.64 1.24
CA GLU A 146 11.85 4.43 1.65
C GLU A 146 13.34 4.67 1.44
N ILE A 147 14.06 4.82 2.54
CA ILE A 147 15.47 5.20 2.56
C ILE A 147 16.28 3.94 2.89
N PRO A 148 17.13 3.44 1.96
CA PRO A 148 18.02 2.33 2.24
C PRO A 148 18.99 2.71 3.37
N VAL A 149 19.16 1.81 4.34
CA VAL A 149 20.08 2.01 5.48
C VAL A 149 20.93 0.75 5.68
N PRO A 150 22.14 0.89 6.25
CA PRO A 150 22.94 -0.28 6.63
C PRO A 150 22.19 -1.19 7.60
N PRO A 151 22.48 -2.51 7.62
CA PRO A 151 21.89 -3.43 8.59
C PRO A 151 22.09 -2.93 10.03
N PRO A 152 21.02 -2.86 10.84
CA PRO A 152 21.10 -2.37 12.20
C PRO A 152 21.82 -3.38 13.10
N ILE A 153 22.45 -2.87 14.16
CA ILE A 153 22.98 -3.66 15.27
C ILE A 153 21.93 -3.67 16.38
N GLY A 154 21.75 -4.80 17.07
CA GLY A 154 20.86 -4.90 18.21
C GLY A 154 19.76 -5.96 18.05
N THR A 155 18.76 -5.89 18.91
CA THR A 155 17.67 -6.88 18.98
C THR A 155 16.41 -6.38 18.29
N ALA A 156 15.79 -7.24 17.48
CA ALA A 156 14.50 -6.95 16.88
C ALA A 156 13.43 -6.76 17.97
N THR A 157 12.65 -5.69 17.85
CA THR A 157 11.57 -5.32 18.77
C THR A 157 10.19 -5.84 18.33
N LEU A 158 10.07 -6.18 17.05
CA LEU A 158 8.86 -6.72 16.44
C LEU A 158 9.26 -7.58 15.25
N THR A 159 8.59 -8.71 15.10
CA THR A 159 8.71 -9.57 13.92
C THR A 159 7.35 -9.72 13.26
N ARG A 160 7.32 -9.62 11.93
CA ARG A 160 6.14 -9.90 11.12
C ARG A 160 6.47 -10.93 10.07
N LYS A 161 5.68 -12.00 10.01
CA LYS A 161 5.69 -12.91 8.86
C LYS A 161 4.66 -12.45 7.86
N LYS A 162 5.04 -12.41 6.59
CA LYS A 162 4.21 -11.96 5.49
C LYS A 162 4.09 -13.07 4.46
N ASP A 163 2.85 -13.40 4.15
CA ASP A 163 2.49 -14.27 3.04
C ASP A 163 1.80 -13.40 1.98
N ARG A 164 2.51 -13.10 0.89
CA ARG A 164 2.14 -12.06 -0.08
C ARG A 164 1.96 -12.65 -1.47
N MET A 165 0.76 -12.53 -1.99
CA MET A 165 0.45 -12.74 -3.40
C MET A 165 0.50 -11.39 -4.12
N SER A 166 1.48 -11.23 -4.99
CA SER A 166 1.73 -9.99 -5.74
C SER A 166 1.36 -10.17 -7.21
N TYR A 167 0.57 -9.23 -7.72
CA TYR A 167 0.12 -9.20 -9.11
C TYR A 167 0.61 -7.92 -9.78
N ALA A 168 1.41 -8.00 -10.83
CA ALA A 168 1.89 -6.82 -11.54
C ALA A 168 1.17 -6.66 -12.88
N HIS A 169 0.79 -5.43 -13.21
CA HIS A 169 0.20 -5.05 -14.49
C HIS A 169 0.60 -3.62 -14.85
N GLU A 170 1.35 -3.49 -15.95
CA GLU A 170 1.87 -2.21 -16.43
C GLU A 170 2.65 -1.46 -15.34
N GLU A 171 2.16 -0.30 -14.90
CA GLU A 171 2.81 0.59 -13.94
C GLU A 171 2.43 0.31 -12.49
N PHE A 172 1.70 -0.79 -12.23
CA PHE A 172 1.07 -1.04 -10.95
C PHE A 172 1.31 -2.46 -10.43
N THR A 173 1.38 -2.55 -9.10
CA THR A 173 1.42 -3.81 -8.37
C THR A 173 0.22 -3.88 -7.43
N ILE A 174 -0.47 -5.01 -7.39
CA ILE A 174 -1.54 -5.29 -6.43
C ILE A 174 -1.05 -6.39 -5.50
N ASP A 175 -0.89 -6.06 -4.24
CA ASP A 175 -0.40 -6.95 -3.20
C ASP A 175 -1.55 -7.37 -2.28
N LEU A 176 -1.78 -8.68 -2.19
CA LEU A 176 -2.69 -9.29 -1.24
C LEU A 176 -1.86 -10.02 -0.19
N THR A 177 -1.80 -9.46 1.03
CA THR A 177 -0.84 -9.88 2.05
C THR A 177 -1.56 -10.33 3.32
N GLN A 178 -1.24 -11.53 3.80
CA GLN A 178 -1.51 -11.93 5.18
C GLN A 178 -0.28 -11.63 6.05
N VAL A 179 -0.49 -10.84 7.10
CA VAL A 179 0.56 -10.42 8.03
C VAL A 179 0.31 -11.06 9.39
N THR A 180 1.28 -11.84 9.89
CA THR A 180 1.27 -12.37 11.25
C THR A 180 2.29 -11.63 12.09
N SER A 181 1.83 -10.80 13.03
CA SER A 181 2.67 -10.01 13.92
C SER A 181 2.89 -10.72 15.26
N SER A 182 4.15 -10.75 15.73
CA SER A 182 4.52 -11.27 17.04
C SER A 182 5.56 -10.34 17.69
N THR A 183 5.26 -9.87 18.90
CA THR A 183 6.17 -9.03 19.72
C THR A 183 7.09 -9.87 20.60
N SER A 184 6.70 -11.12 20.89
CA SER A 184 7.50 -12.07 21.66
C SER A 184 7.06 -13.51 21.33
N PRO A 185 7.92 -14.52 21.53
CA PRO A 185 7.55 -15.93 21.29
C PRO A 185 6.33 -16.40 22.09
N THR A 186 6.03 -15.73 23.21
CA THR A 186 4.95 -16.08 24.15
C THR A 186 3.68 -15.25 23.98
N SER A 187 3.71 -14.16 23.20
CA SER A 187 2.53 -13.31 22.98
C SER A 187 1.63 -13.90 21.91
N LYS A 188 0.30 -13.73 22.08
CA LYS A 188 -0.68 -14.10 21.06
C LYS A 188 -0.39 -13.33 19.77
N SER A 189 -0.20 -14.06 18.68
CA SER A 189 0.01 -13.45 17.37
C SER A 189 -1.27 -12.79 16.86
N GLU A 190 -1.12 -11.61 16.26
CA GLU A 190 -2.18 -10.93 15.52
C GLU A 190 -2.05 -11.25 14.04
N VAL A 191 -3.16 -11.58 13.39
CA VAL A 191 -3.22 -11.86 11.95
C VAL A 191 -4.08 -10.80 11.28
N LEU A 192 -3.50 -10.12 10.29
CA LEU A 192 -4.17 -9.13 9.46
C LEU A 192 -4.15 -9.58 8.00
N HIS A 193 -5.15 -9.13 7.25
CA HIS A 193 -5.26 -9.35 5.81
C HIS A 193 -5.35 -8.00 5.12
N GLU A 194 -4.38 -7.69 4.27
CA GLU A 194 -4.19 -6.39 3.64
C GLU A 194 -4.30 -6.52 2.12
N LEU A 195 -4.87 -5.49 1.47
CA LEU A 195 -4.90 -5.34 0.02
C LEU A 195 -4.38 -3.95 -0.33
N GLU A 196 -3.31 -3.92 -1.10
CA GLU A 196 -2.54 -2.73 -1.44
C GLU A 196 -2.40 -2.65 -2.97
N LEU A 197 -2.51 -1.44 -3.51
CA LEU A 197 -2.20 -1.11 -4.90
C LEU A 197 -1.05 -0.10 -4.87
N GLU A 198 0.05 -0.39 -5.55
CA GLU A 198 1.25 0.44 -5.56
C GLU A 198 1.61 0.88 -6.98
N VAL A 199 2.22 2.05 -7.11
CA VAL A 199 2.91 2.46 -8.34
C VAL A 199 4.27 1.77 -8.39
N ALA A 200 4.48 0.86 -9.34
CA ALA A 200 5.63 -0.04 -9.37
C ALA A 200 6.97 0.64 -9.68
N ARG A 201 6.95 1.80 -10.36
CA ARG A 201 8.16 2.49 -10.84
C ARG A 201 8.27 3.90 -10.24
N PRO A 202 8.94 4.05 -9.08
CA PRO A 202 9.03 5.33 -8.38
C PRO A 202 9.77 6.41 -9.20
N ASP A 203 10.83 6.03 -9.93
CA ASP A 203 11.59 6.97 -10.77
C ASP A 203 10.75 7.49 -11.95
N TYR A 204 9.90 6.64 -12.52
CA TYR A 204 8.99 7.02 -13.59
C TYR A 204 7.89 7.97 -13.07
N LEU A 205 7.34 7.69 -11.89
CA LEU A 205 6.39 8.59 -11.22
C LEU A 205 7.01 9.96 -10.98
N LEU A 206 8.24 10.03 -10.45
CA LEU A 206 8.93 11.31 -10.20
C LEU A 206 9.29 12.05 -11.50
N SER A 207 9.75 11.32 -12.51
CA SER A 207 10.05 11.87 -13.83
C SER A 207 8.82 12.51 -14.48
N THR A 208 7.69 11.79 -14.50
CA THR A 208 6.43 12.32 -15.04
C THR A 208 5.91 13.50 -14.20
N ALA A 209 6.02 13.43 -12.87
CA ALA A 209 5.64 14.53 -11.99
C ALA A 209 6.44 15.81 -12.25
N SER A 210 7.74 15.69 -12.52
CA SER A 210 8.63 16.84 -12.79
C SER A 210 8.30 17.56 -14.11
N LYS A 211 7.70 16.84 -15.06
CA LYS A 211 7.31 17.36 -16.39
C LYS A 211 5.86 17.80 -16.47
N ARG A 212 5.07 17.55 -15.41
CA ARG A 212 3.63 17.84 -15.38
C ARG A 212 3.37 19.31 -15.63
N GLY A 213 2.60 19.62 -16.67
CA GLY A 213 2.27 20.99 -17.06
C GLY A 213 3.40 21.80 -17.69
N ASP A 214 4.60 21.24 -17.89
CA ASP A 214 5.73 21.96 -18.48
C ASP A 214 5.47 22.25 -19.97
N PRO A 215 5.43 23.53 -20.41
CA PRO A 215 5.21 23.88 -21.81
C PRO A 215 6.38 23.47 -22.74
N ASN A 216 7.57 23.18 -22.20
CA ASN A 216 8.78 22.92 -22.98
C ASN A 216 8.97 21.46 -23.40
N VAL A 217 8.12 20.55 -22.89
CA VAL A 217 8.13 19.12 -23.27
C VAL A 217 6.94 18.80 -24.19
N SER A 218 6.95 17.60 -24.77
CA SER A 218 5.84 17.13 -25.61
C SER A 218 4.51 17.08 -24.83
N GLU A 219 3.38 17.18 -25.53
CA GLU A 219 2.06 17.08 -24.89
C GLU A 219 1.89 15.76 -24.12
N THR A 220 2.37 14.66 -24.69
CA THR A 220 2.37 13.34 -24.03
C THR A 220 3.12 13.37 -22.70
N GLU A 221 4.34 13.92 -22.68
CA GLU A 221 5.13 14.00 -21.44
C GLU A 221 4.51 14.93 -20.40
N ARG A 222 3.94 16.05 -20.85
CA ARG A 222 3.27 17.04 -20.00
C ARG A 222 2.05 16.46 -19.29
N ASN A 223 1.33 15.53 -19.94
CA ASN A 223 0.11 14.90 -19.45
C ASN A 223 0.35 13.52 -18.78
N ALA A 224 1.54 12.93 -18.92
CA ALA A 224 1.83 11.57 -18.48
C ALA A 224 1.57 11.33 -16.99
N PHE A 225 1.85 12.32 -16.12
CA PHE A 225 1.58 12.20 -14.70
C PHE A 225 0.07 12.11 -14.41
N ASP A 226 -0.73 12.95 -15.06
CA ASP A 226 -2.19 12.95 -14.85
C ASP A 226 -2.81 11.63 -15.31
N GLU A 227 -2.31 11.07 -16.40
CA GLU A 227 -2.73 9.76 -16.91
C GLU A 227 -2.33 8.61 -15.98
N LEU A 228 -1.12 8.66 -15.41
CA LEU A 228 -0.66 7.67 -14.43
C LEU A 228 -1.52 7.71 -13.15
N ILE A 229 -1.81 8.90 -12.63
CA ILE A 229 -2.68 9.07 -11.45
C ILE A 229 -4.12 8.67 -11.77
N ARG A 230 -4.62 8.97 -12.97
CA ARG A 230 -5.95 8.54 -13.43
C ARG A 230 -6.06 7.02 -13.42
N ALA A 231 -5.07 6.31 -13.96
CA ALA A 231 -5.02 4.85 -13.95
C ALA A 231 -4.92 4.28 -12.53
N PHE A 232 -4.06 4.86 -11.67
CA PHE A 232 -3.93 4.48 -10.26
C PHE A 232 -5.26 4.57 -9.50
N VAL A 233 -5.95 5.71 -9.57
CA VAL A 233 -7.24 5.95 -8.91
C VAL A 233 -8.32 5.03 -9.46
N ASN A 234 -8.32 4.77 -10.77
CA ASN A 234 -9.28 3.85 -11.38
C ASN A 234 -9.07 2.40 -10.90
N ASN A 235 -7.82 1.93 -10.80
CA ASN A 235 -7.51 0.62 -10.25
C ASN A 235 -7.93 0.50 -8.78
N ALA A 236 -7.67 1.52 -7.95
CA ALA A 236 -8.14 1.55 -6.56
C ALA A 236 -9.67 1.47 -6.47
N ARG A 237 -10.39 2.23 -7.31
CA ARG A 237 -11.86 2.19 -7.39
C ARG A 237 -12.40 0.83 -7.84
N ILE A 238 -11.72 0.15 -8.75
CA ILE A 238 -12.08 -1.21 -9.18
C ILE A 238 -11.95 -2.17 -8.00
N LEU A 239 -10.85 -2.11 -7.23
CA LEU A 239 -10.67 -2.95 -6.04
C LEU A 239 -11.78 -2.69 -5.00
N VAL A 240 -12.01 -1.41 -4.65
CA VAL A 240 -13.04 -1.01 -3.67
C VAL A 240 -14.46 -1.40 -4.14
N ARG A 241 -14.75 -1.29 -5.44
CA ARG A 241 -16.04 -1.72 -6.01
C ARG A 241 -16.26 -3.23 -5.88
N ASN A 242 -15.19 -4.01 -5.88
CA ASN A 242 -15.23 -5.47 -5.78
C ASN A 242 -15.02 -6.01 -4.36
N ALA A 243 -15.02 -5.14 -3.35
CA ALA A 243 -14.74 -5.52 -1.96
C ALA A 243 -15.72 -6.55 -1.35
N GLY A 244 -16.84 -6.86 -1.99
CA GLY A 244 -17.86 -7.77 -1.42
C GLY A 244 -18.54 -7.16 -0.20
N GLU A 245 -19.47 -7.88 0.43
CA GLU A 245 -20.15 -7.41 1.65
C GLU A 245 -19.32 -7.68 2.92
N GLY A 246 -19.80 -7.21 4.08
CA GLY A 246 -19.26 -7.60 5.40
C GLY A 246 -18.06 -6.80 5.90
N TRP A 247 -17.75 -5.65 5.29
CA TRP A 247 -16.77 -4.70 5.83
C TRP A 247 -17.45 -3.85 6.93
N GLN A 248 -16.93 -3.90 8.16
CA GLN A 248 -17.47 -3.17 9.32
C GLN A 248 -16.38 -2.48 10.14
#